data_AF-A0A660KWE7-F1
#
_entry.id   AF-A0A660KWE7-F1
#
_cell.length_a   1.000
_cell.length_b   1.000
_cell.length_c   1.000
_cell.angle_alpha   90.00
_cell.angle_beta   90.00
_cell.angle_gamma   90.00
#
_symmetry.space_group_name_H-M   'P 1'
#
loop_
_entity.id
_entity.type
_entity.pdbx_description
1 polymer ?
#
loop_
_entity_poly.entity_id
_entity_poly.type
_entity_poly.pdbx_seq_one_letter_code
_entity_poly.pdbx_strand_id
1 'polypeptide(L)'
;MQEEVTSPTFLLLRRYEGTRPFYHVDAYRMRPEEAEPLMEEIEEDVRRGAIVAVEWPERGNWSWRLPTLAVEIAGAGDEPRRVVLRPRTPDAAFALALAKEALRASEGGGEGEGGRPADGGEG
;
A
#
# COMPACT_ATOMS: atom_id res chain seq x y z
N MET A 1 -6.20 18.78 -2.34
CA MET A 1 -5.51 18.57 -1.05
C MET A 1 -5.09 17.11 -1.04
N GLN A 2 -3.81 16.81 -0.94
CA GLN A 2 -3.34 15.42 -0.77
C GLN A 2 -3.35 15.17 0.74
N GLU A 3 -4.22 14.28 1.20
CA GLU A 3 -4.27 13.90 2.61
C GLU A 3 -3.15 12.88 2.88
N GLU A 4 -2.43 13.04 3.99
CA GLU A 4 -1.40 12.08 4.37
C GLU A 4 -2.05 10.74 4.75
N VAL A 5 -1.58 9.66 4.13
CA VAL A 5 -2.00 8.30 4.47
C VAL A 5 -1.37 7.93 5.81
N THR A 6 -2.22 7.69 6.80
CA THR A 6 -1.83 7.28 8.14
C THR A 6 -2.41 5.90 8.45
N SER A 7 -1.70 5.10 9.24
CA SER A 7 -2.28 3.85 9.75
C SER A 7 -3.60 4.17 10.46
N PRO A 8 -4.67 3.41 10.19
CA PRO A 8 -5.94 3.65 10.86
C PRO A 8 -5.88 3.04 12.28
N THR A 9 -5.02 3.60 13.14
CA THR A 9 -4.65 3.06 14.46
C THR A 9 -5.85 2.73 15.36
N PHE A 10 -7.00 3.37 15.12
CA PHE A 10 -8.25 3.20 15.87
C PHE A 10 -9.46 2.75 15.02
N LEU A 11 -9.35 2.76 13.69
CA LEU A 11 -10.45 2.42 12.79
C LEU A 11 -10.07 1.17 12.00
N LEU A 12 -10.99 0.22 11.86
CA LEU A 12 -10.74 -0.99 11.07
C LEU A 12 -10.54 -0.67 9.57
N LEU A 13 -11.19 0.39 9.08
CA LEU A 13 -11.13 0.86 7.69
C LEU A 13 -11.03 2.39 7.68
N ARG A 14 -10.17 2.93 6.81
CA ARG A 14 -10.15 4.35 6.46
C ARG A 14 -10.23 4.51 4.95
N ARG A 15 -11.06 5.43 4.49
CA ARG A 15 -11.20 5.81 3.09
C ARG A 15 -10.50 7.14 2.85
N TYR A 16 -9.77 7.22 1.74
CA TYR A 16 -9.09 8.40 1.26
C TYR A 16 -9.59 8.75 -0.14
N GLU A 17 -9.81 10.05 -0.36
CA GLU A 17 -10.18 10.57 -1.68
C GLU A 17 -8.91 10.90 -2.48
N GLY A 18 -8.92 10.57 -3.77
CA GLY A 18 -7.77 10.75 -4.66
C GLY A 18 -8.16 10.50 -6.12
N THR A 19 -7.16 10.31 -7.00
CA THR A 19 -7.43 9.94 -8.41
C THR A 19 -8.25 8.64 -8.50
N ARG A 20 -8.07 7.75 -7.53
CA ARG A 20 -8.91 6.58 -7.27
C ARG A 20 -9.25 6.57 -5.78
N PRO A 21 -10.48 6.22 -5.38
CA PRO A 21 -10.77 5.97 -3.96
C PRO A 21 -9.79 4.92 -3.41
N PHE A 22 -9.22 5.20 -2.24
CA PHE A 22 -8.27 4.31 -1.60
C PHE A 22 -8.79 3.91 -0.22
N TYR A 23 -8.85 2.61 0.02
CA TYR A 23 -9.26 2.02 1.29
C TYR A 23 -8.05 1.41 1.97
N HIS A 24 -7.84 1.77 3.23
CA HIS A 24 -6.82 1.21 4.09
C HIS A 24 -7.50 0.45 5.23
N VAL A 25 -7.34 -0.87 5.23
CA VAL A 25 -7.83 -1.76 6.26
C VAL A 25 -6.67 -2.18 7.16
N ASP A 26 -6.83 -2.05 8.46
CA ASP A 26 -5.94 -2.68 9.46
C ASP A 26 -6.69 -3.83 10.12
N ALA A 27 -6.37 -5.06 9.69
CA ALA A 27 -7.03 -6.26 10.20
C ALA A 27 -6.41 -6.80 11.50
N TYR A 28 -5.43 -6.11 12.10
CA TYR A 28 -4.76 -6.58 13.33
C TYR A 28 -5.74 -6.87 14.48
N ARG A 29 -6.83 -6.10 14.55
CA ARG A 29 -7.89 -6.21 15.57
C ARG A 29 -9.19 -6.81 15.05
N MET A 30 -9.23 -7.17 13.78
CA MET A 30 -10.41 -7.75 13.13
C MET A 30 -10.62 -9.20 13.62
N ARG A 31 -11.89 -9.57 13.82
CA ARG A 31 -12.30 -10.97 13.98
C ARG A 31 -12.41 -11.63 12.60
N PRO A 32 -12.00 -12.90 12.42
CA PRO A 32 -11.98 -13.53 11.10
C PRO A 32 -13.29 -13.41 10.30
N GLU A 33 -14.43 -13.44 10.97
CA GLU A 33 -15.77 -13.38 10.38
C GLU A 33 -16.16 -11.99 9.86
N GLU A 34 -15.44 -10.93 10.25
CA GLU A 34 -15.70 -9.55 9.83
C GLU A 34 -15.12 -9.22 8.45
N ALA A 35 -14.26 -10.09 7.91
CA ALA A 35 -13.60 -9.88 6.63
C ALA A 35 -14.58 -9.88 5.44
N GLU A 36 -15.48 -10.87 5.36
CA GLU A 36 -16.43 -10.97 4.23
C GLU A 36 -17.43 -9.80 4.20
N PRO A 37 -18.10 -9.43 5.31
CA PRO A 37 -18.99 -8.26 5.33
C PRO A 37 -18.29 -6.96 4.92
N LEU A 38 -17.03 -6.76 5.35
CA LEU A 38 -16.25 -5.59 4.95
C LEU A 38 -15.98 -5.59 3.45
N MET A 39 -15.63 -6.75 2.88
CA MET A 39 -15.42 -6.87 1.44
C MET A 39 -16.69 -6.58 0.66
N GLU A 40 -17.84 -7.08 1.10
CA GLU A 40 -19.13 -6.82 0.46
C GLU A 40 -19.45 -5.31 0.43
N GLU A 41 -19.11 -4.57 1.50
CA GLU A 41 -19.31 -3.12 1.57
C GLU A 41 -18.49 -2.34 0.53
N ILE A 42 -17.25 -2.77 0.27
CA ILE A 42 -16.31 -2.04 -0.60
C ILE A 42 -16.22 -2.61 -2.02
N GLU A 43 -16.82 -3.77 -2.30
CA GLU A 43 -16.66 -4.50 -3.56
C GLU A 43 -17.05 -3.66 -4.79
N GLU A 44 -18.20 -2.98 -4.73
CA GLU A 44 -18.70 -2.16 -5.83
C GLU A 44 -17.74 -1.01 -6.16
N ASP A 45 -17.14 -0.41 -5.13
CA ASP A 45 -16.15 0.65 -5.31
C ASP A 45 -14.87 0.10 -5.97
N VAL A 46 -14.43 -1.10 -5.58
CA VAL A 46 -13.29 -1.77 -6.23
C VAL A 46 -13.60 -2.08 -7.69
N ARG A 47 -14.82 -2.55 -8.00
CA ARG A 47 -15.28 -2.76 -9.39
C ARG A 47 -15.31 -1.46 -10.19
N ARG A 48 -15.48 -0.30 -9.53
CA ARG A 48 -15.38 1.05 -10.12
C ARG A 48 -13.97 1.62 -10.16
N GLY A 49 -12.97 0.87 -9.68
CA GLY A 49 -11.56 1.22 -9.74
C GLY A 49 -10.97 1.74 -8.42
N ALA A 50 -11.64 1.57 -7.29
CA ALA A 50 -11.03 1.79 -5.98
C ALA A 50 -9.91 0.76 -5.70
N ILE A 51 -8.95 1.16 -4.87
CA ILE A 51 -7.84 0.32 -4.44
C ILE A 51 -8.00 0.05 -2.94
N VAL A 52 -7.79 -1.20 -2.52
CA VAL A 52 -7.81 -1.59 -1.11
C VAL A 52 -6.43 -2.12 -0.72
N ALA A 53 -5.86 -1.55 0.34
CA ALA A 53 -4.70 -2.10 1.04
C ALA A 53 -5.15 -2.69 2.37
N VAL A 54 -4.78 -3.95 2.61
CA VAL A 54 -5.12 -4.66 3.85
C VAL A 54 -3.84 -5.02 4.58
N GLU A 55 -3.64 -4.46 5.76
CA GLU A 55 -2.60 -4.88 6.70
C GLU A 55 -3.07 -6.09 7.53
N TRP A 56 -2.14 -6.99 7.84
CA TRP A 56 -2.41 -8.24 8.57
C TRP A 56 -3.55 -9.09 7.97
N PRO A 57 -3.57 -9.31 6.63
CA PRO A 57 -4.67 -10.01 5.95
C PRO A 57 -4.93 -11.42 6.50
N GLU A 58 -3.93 -12.08 7.09
CA GLU A 58 -4.07 -13.38 7.74
C GLU A 58 -5.04 -13.42 8.93
N ARG A 59 -5.47 -12.27 9.46
CA ARG A 59 -6.46 -12.18 10.54
C ARG A 59 -7.89 -12.39 10.06
N GLY A 60 -8.17 -12.20 8.77
CA GLY A 60 -9.50 -12.30 8.18
C GLY A 60 -9.73 -13.60 7.39
N ASN A 61 -10.95 -14.11 7.39
CA ASN A 61 -11.38 -15.21 6.49
C ASN A 61 -11.85 -14.64 5.14
N TRP A 62 -10.95 -13.97 4.42
CA TRP A 62 -11.24 -13.35 3.13
C TRP A 62 -11.56 -14.39 2.05
N SER A 63 -12.61 -14.15 1.28
CA SER A 63 -12.95 -14.99 0.12
C SER A 63 -12.07 -14.75 -1.13
N TRP A 64 -11.24 -13.69 -1.13
CA TRP A 64 -10.31 -13.32 -2.22
C TRP A 64 -10.94 -13.35 -3.63
N ARG A 65 -12.17 -12.85 -3.78
CA ARG A 65 -12.92 -12.86 -5.05
C ARG A 65 -12.52 -11.74 -6.03
N LEU A 66 -11.70 -10.80 -5.59
CA LEU A 66 -11.23 -9.66 -6.37
C LEU A 66 -9.74 -9.82 -6.73
N PRO A 67 -9.27 -9.19 -7.82
CA PRO A 67 -7.86 -9.19 -8.17
C PRO A 67 -6.99 -8.75 -6.99
N THR A 68 -6.20 -9.68 -6.43
CA THR A 68 -5.42 -9.44 -5.22
C THR A 68 -3.93 -9.71 -5.45
N LEU A 69 -3.10 -8.72 -5.13
CA LEU A 69 -1.66 -8.85 -5.05
C LEU A 69 -1.25 -9.00 -3.57
N ALA A 70 -0.59 -10.11 -3.22
CA ALA A 70 0.06 -10.25 -1.92
C ALA A 70 1.39 -9.48 -1.91
N VAL A 71 1.59 -8.70 -0.85
CA VAL A 71 2.82 -7.94 -0.57
C VAL A 71 3.37 -8.43 0.76
N GLU A 72 4.51 -9.10 0.72
CA GLU A 72 5.22 -9.54 1.92
C GLU A 72 6.43 -8.63 2.13
N ILE A 73 6.57 -8.07 3.34
CA ILE A 73 7.67 -7.19 3.71
C ILE A 73 8.42 -7.85 4.88
N ALA A 74 9.70 -8.10 4.71
CA ALA A 74 10.58 -8.69 5.72
C ALA A 74 11.75 -7.75 6.07
N GLY A 75 12.30 -7.89 7.28
CA GLY A 75 13.34 -7.02 7.84
C GLY A 75 12.77 -6.04 8.89
N ALA A 76 13.59 -5.68 9.88
CA ALA A 76 13.20 -4.79 10.97
C ALA A 76 14.36 -3.87 11.38
N GLY A 77 14.06 -2.76 12.06
CA GLY A 77 15.07 -1.77 12.45
C GLY A 77 15.83 -1.23 11.23
N ASP A 78 17.16 -1.21 11.36
CA ASP A 78 18.10 -0.73 10.33
C ASP A 78 18.38 -1.75 9.22
N GLU A 79 17.82 -2.97 9.30
CA GLU A 79 17.99 -3.97 8.24
C GLU A 79 17.25 -3.56 6.96
N PRO A 80 17.85 -3.82 5.77
CA PRO A 80 17.19 -3.54 4.52
C PRO A 80 15.86 -4.30 4.43
N ARG A 81 14.81 -3.60 4.00
CA ARG A 81 13.50 -4.22 3.80
C ARG A 81 13.53 -5.06 2.52
N ARG A 82 13.14 -6.33 2.63
CA ARG A 82 12.88 -7.19 1.47
C ARG A 82 11.39 -7.22 1.19
N VAL A 83 11.00 -6.75 0.01
CA VAL A 83 9.60 -6.79 -0.46
C VAL A 83 9.44 -7.90 -1.49
N VAL A 84 8.44 -8.75 -1.31
CA VAL A 84 8.07 -9.82 -2.24
C VAL A 84 6.63 -9.62 -2.69
N LEU A 85 6.44 -9.52 -4.01
CA LEU A 85 5.13 -9.33 -4.63
C LEU A 85 4.69 -10.62 -5.32
N ARG A 86 3.49 -11.12 -4.99
CA ARG A 86 2.93 -12.34 -5.58
C ARG A 86 1.44 -12.16 -5.92
N PRO A 87 0.99 -12.45 -7.15
CA PRO A 87 -0.43 -12.54 -7.43
C PRO A 87 -1.07 -13.59 -6.51
N ARG A 88 -2.04 -13.19 -5.69
CA ARG A 88 -2.83 -14.12 -4.86
C ARG A 88 -3.97 -14.73 -5.68
N THR A 89 -4.50 -13.96 -6.63
CA THR A 89 -5.50 -14.41 -7.59
C THR A 89 -4.92 -14.42 -9.01
N PRO A 90 -5.39 -15.29 -9.92
CA PRO A 90 -4.85 -15.37 -11.28
C PRO A 90 -4.99 -14.08 -12.09
N ASP A 91 -6.05 -13.32 -11.86
CA ASP A 91 -6.37 -12.06 -12.51
C ASP A 91 -5.59 -10.85 -11.98
N ALA A 92 -4.77 -11.01 -10.93
CA ALA A 92 -3.96 -9.94 -10.35
C ALA A 92 -2.60 -9.70 -11.04
N ALA A 93 -2.32 -10.37 -12.17
CA ALA A 93 -1.05 -10.20 -12.88
C ALA A 93 -0.80 -8.74 -13.31
N PHE A 94 -1.84 -7.99 -13.66
CA PHE A 94 -1.72 -6.57 -13.99
C PHE A 94 -1.26 -5.74 -12.78
N ALA A 95 -1.74 -6.06 -11.58
CA ALA A 95 -1.38 -5.35 -10.35
C ALA A 95 0.12 -5.54 -10.02
N LEU A 96 0.68 -6.72 -10.30
CA LEU A 96 2.12 -6.95 -10.18
C LEU A 96 2.94 -6.06 -11.13
N ALA A 97 2.48 -5.88 -12.37
CA ALA A 97 3.15 -5.02 -13.33
C ALA A 97 3.13 -3.55 -12.87
N LEU A 98 1.97 -3.06 -12.43
CA LEU A 98 1.80 -1.70 -11.89
C LEU A 98 2.67 -1.48 -10.65
N ALA A 99 2.70 -2.42 -9.71
CA ALA A 99 3.52 -2.30 -8.51
C ALA A 99 5.02 -2.24 -8.83
N LYS A 100 5.49 -3.02 -9.80
CA LYS A 100 6.89 -2.97 -10.26
C LYS A 100 7.24 -1.64 -10.91
N GLU A 101 6.32 -1.06 -11.69
CA GLU A 101 6.50 0.26 -12.30
C GLU A 101 6.58 1.36 -11.23
N ALA A 102 5.66 1.34 -10.27
CA ALA A 102 5.64 2.29 -9.16
C ALA A 102 6.92 2.25 -8.32
N LEU A 103 7.44 1.05 -8.01
CA LEU A 103 8.70 0.88 -7.27
C LEU A 103 9.89 1.51 -8.02
N ARG A 104 10.01 1.28 -9.34
CA ARG A 104 11.07 1.89 -10.16
C ARG A 104 10.97 3.42 -10.19
N ALA A 105 9.76 3.97 -10.25
CA ALA A 105 9.56 5.41 -10.22
C ALA A 105 9.96 6.03 -8.86
N SER A 106 9.81 5.28 -7.76
CA SER A 106 10.19 5.75 -6.42
C SER A 106 11.70 5.75 -6.18
N GLU A 107 12.46 4.86 -6.84
CA GLU A 107 13.92 4.79 -6.73
C GLU A 107 14.64 5.93 -7.48
N GLY A 108 13.98 6.55 -8.46
CA GLY A 108 14.56 7.63 -9.28
C GLY A 108 14.48 9.05 -8.70
N GLY A 109 13.93 9.23 -7.49
CA GLY A 109 13.71 10.56 -6.88
C GLY A 109 14.78 11.05 -5.91
N GLY A 110 15.87 10.30 -5.73
CA GLY A 110 16.85 10.49 -4.65
C GLY A 110 18.23 10.97 -5.08
N GLU A 111 18.37 11.88 -6.04
CA GLU A 111 19.63 12.60 -6.29
C GLU A 111 19.34 14.08 -6.54
N GLY A 112 19.59 14.93 -5.53
CA GLY A 112 19.43 16.37 -5.71
C GLY A 112 19.48 17.23 -4.44
N GLU A 113 20.64 17.29 -3.78
CA GLU A 113 21.16 18.49 -3.10
C GLU A 113 22.65 18.20 -2.85
N GLY A 114 23.56 18.57 -3.75
CA GLY A 114 23.84 19.97 -4.08
C GLY A 114 24.88 20.49 -3.10
N GLY A 115 26.11 20.00 -3.21
CA GLY A 115 27.24 20.46 -2.40
C GLY A 115 27.38 21.97 -2.49
N ARG A 116 27.31 22.65 -1.34
CA ARG A 116 27.76 24.04 -1.23
C ARG A 116 29.28 24.05 -1.47
N PRO A 117 29.83 24.81 -2.44
CA PRO A 117 31.23 25.13 -2.39
C PRO A 117 31.46 26.02 -1.16
N ALA A 118 32.48 25.67 -0.38
CA ALA A 118 33.02 26.56 0.63
C ALA A 118 33.62 27.77 -0.09
N ASP A 119 32.98 28.93 0.08
CA ASP A 119 33.56 30.19 -0.36
C ASP A 119 34.68 30.54 0.63
N GLY A 120 35.91 30.41 0.15
CA GLY A 120 37.11 30.85 0.82
C GLY A 120 37.55 32.17 0.22
N GLY A 121 37.76 33.15 1.10
CA GLY A 121 38.89 34.08 0.99
C GLY A 121 38.70 35.37 0.18
N GLU A 122 39.02 36.44 0.91
CA GLU A 122 39.75 37.66 0.50
C GLU A 122 38.93 38.93 0.23
N GLY A 123 39.27 39.98 1.01
CA GLY A 123 38.81 41.35 0.91
C GLY A 123 38.86 42.07 2.26
#